data_AF-T0YHF8-F1
#
_entry.id   AF-T0YHF8-F1
#
_cell.length_a   1.000
_cell.length_b   1.000
_cell.length_c   1.000
_cell.angle_alpha   90.00
_cell.angle_beta   90.00
_cell.angle_gamma   90.00
#
_symmetry.space_group_name_H-M   'P 1'
#
loop_
_entity.id
_entity.type
_entity.pdbx_description
1 polymer ?
#
loop_
_entity_poly.entity_id
_entity_poly.type
_entity_poly.pdbx_seq_one_letter_code
_entity_poly.pdbx_strand_id
1 'polypeptide(L)'
;NTTDQMKLAQLLEKNPTLSQIVSYPQATLPVAGVVYNVDYDLGSDGIAGIKTGSTPSGGSFVFYSRANIQNQSTGIFGAVLFQQSGQPLITALDVAKALAKAAPGQVRYFKVISAGAVVGTLTPPGGGAINVYATKSVYAFGWSGLNESIAVSPTLKTHTVASGAKVAEITVKVGEQVFKEPAVVN
;
A
#
# COMPACT_ATOMS: atom_id res chain seq x y z
N ASN A 1 5.06 -8.40 17.28
CA ASN A 1 3.71 -7.76 17.31
C ASN A 1 3.18 -7.69 15.86
N THR A 2 1.94 -7.25 15.64
CA THR A 2 1.34 -7.17 14.30
C THR A 2 2.08 -6.21 13.37
N THR A 3 2.50 -5.03 13.86
CA THR A 3 3.20 -4.02 13.07
C THR A 3 4.50 -4.53 12.46
N ASP A 4 5.32 -5.23 13.25
CA ASP A 4 6.60 -5.77 12.78
C ASP A 4 6.39 -6.92 11.78
N GLN A 5 5.36 -7.75 12.00
CA GLN A 5 4.98 -8.80 11.04
C GLN A 5 4.57 -8.21 9.69
N MET A 6 3.86 -7.08 9.69
CA MET A 6 3.48 -6.35 8.46
C MET A 6 4.69 -5.77 7.74
N LYS A 7 5.65 -5.19 8.46
CA LYS A 7 6.89 -4.70 7.85
C LYS A 7 7.69 -5.85 7.22
N LEU A 8 7.82 -6.98 7.90
CA LEU A 8 8.51 -8.15 7.37
C LEU A 8 7.80 -8.73 6.14
N ALA A 9 6.47 -8.84 6.17
CA ALA A 9 5.68 -9.29 5.03
C ALA A 9 5.87 -8.41 3.79
N GLN A 10 5.86 -7.09 3.97
CA GLN A 10 6.12 -6.12 2.89
C GLN A 10 7.55 -6.22 2.34
N LEU A 11 8.54 -6.48 3.20
CA LEU A 11 9.92 -6.70 2.78
C LEU A 11 10.10 -8.03 2.04
N LEU A 12 9.41 -9.08 2.49
CA LEU A 12 9.40 -10.39 1.84
C LEU A 12 8.86 -10.30 0.41
N GLU A 13 7.73 -9.61 0.22
CA GLU A 13 7.12 -9.48 -1.12
C GLU A 13 7.99 -8.70 -2.10
N LYS A 14 8.85 -7.79 -1.61
CA LYS A 14 9.84 -7.10 -2.46
C LYS A 14 10.95 -8.02 -2.96
N ASN A 15 11.13 -9.20 -2.37
CA ASN A 15 12.08 -10.20 -2.83
C ASN A 15 11.34 -11.23 -3.71
N PRO A 16 11.56 -11.24 -5.04
CA PRO A 16 10.79 -12.10 -5.95
C PRO A 16 10.97 -13.59 -5.66
N THR A 17 12.17 -14.00 -5.21
CA THR A 17 12.45 -15.38 -4.85
C THR A 17 11.66 -15.80 -3.61
N LEU A 18 11.62 -14.97 -2.57
CA LEU A 18 10.88 -15.29 -1.35
C LEU A 18 9.37 -15.27 -1.59
N SER A 19 8.87 -14.27 -2.32
CA SER A 19 7.45 -14.19 -2.73
C SER A 19 7.03 -15.45 -3.50
N GLN A 20 7.86 -15.90 -4.44
CA GLN A 20 7.61 -17.14 -5.17
C GLN A 20 7.59 -18.37 -4.24
N ILE A 21 8.56 -18.51 -3.35
CA ILE A 21 8.65 -19.66 -2.44
C ILE A 21 7.42 -19.79 -1.55
N VAL A 22 6.94 -18.68 -0.95
CA VAL A 22 5.77 -18.73 -0.06
C VAL A 22 4.46 -19.01 -0.79
N SER A 23 4.44 -18.83 -2.12
CA SER A 23 3.29 -19.10 -2.97
C SER A 23 3.18 -20.57 -3.42
N TYR A 24 4.14 -21.42 -3.08
CA TYR A 24 4.08 -22.83 -3.47
C TYR A 24 3.10 -23.62 -2.60
N PRO A 25 2.23 -24.45 -3.20
CA PRO A 25 1.31 -25.32 -2.46
C PRO A 25 2.02 -26.50 -1.80
N GLN A 26 3.21 -26.85 -2.27
CA GLN A 26 4.03 -27.93 -1.73
C GLN A 26 5.49 -27.77 -2.15
N ALA A 27 6.39 -28.46 -1.47
CA ALA A 27 7.80 -28.59 -1.84
C ALA A 27 8.23 -30.06 -1.74
N THR A 28 9.27 -30.44 -2.50
CA THR A 28 9.93 -31.74 -2.33
C THR A 28 11.24 -31.53 -1.60
N LEU A 29 11.38 -32.14 -0.43
CA LEU A 29 12.56 -32.02 0.41
C LEU A 29 13.39 -33.31 0.36
N PRO A 30 14.72 -33.21 0.44
CA PRO A 30 15.57 -34.37 0.67
C PRO A 30 15.09 -35.13 1.91
N VAL A 31 15.04 -36.46 1.85
CA VAL A 31 14.61 -37.39 2.92
C VAL A 31 13.12 -37.33 3.25
N ALA A 32 12.54 -36.14 3.45
CA ALA A 32 11.14 -35.98 3.87
C ALA A 32 10.11 -36.11 2.73
N GLY A 33 10.55 -36.13 1.47
CA GLY A 33 9.65 -36.25 0.32
C GLY A 33 8.79 -35.00 0.12
N VAL A 34 7.56 -35.19 -0.37
CA VAL A 34 6.63 -34.08 -0.61
C VAL A 34 6.06 -33.57 0.72
N VAL A 35 6.21 -32.27 0.97
CA VAL A 35 5.59 -31.57 2.08
C VAL A 35 4.61 -30.53 1.55
N TYR A 36 3.41 -30.50 2.10
CA TYR A 36 2.36 -29.57 1.70
C TYR A 36 2.45 -28.28 2.50
N ASN A 37 2.05 -27.18 1.87
CA ASN A 37 1.87 -25.91 2.57
C ASN A 37 0.72 -26.06 3.57
N VAL A 38 0.96 -25.60 4.80
CA VAL A 38 -0.02 -25.65 5.90
C VAL A 38 -1.11 -24.60 5.72
N ASP A 39 -0.83 -23.54 4.95
CA ASP A 39 -1.83 -22.58 4.51
C ASP A 39 -2.77 -23.24 3.48
N TYR A 40 -3.89 -23.77 3.95
CA TYR A 40 -4.90 -24.36 3.06
C TYR A 40 -5.76 -23.30 2.35
N ASP A 41 -5.63 -22.02 2.70
CA ASP A 41 -6.31 -20.91 2.02
C ASP A 41 -5.51 -20.38 0.82
N LEU A 42 -4.33 -20.94 0.55
CA LEU A 42 -3.52 -20.58 -0.61
C LEU A 42 -4.31 -20.76 -1.91
N GLY A 43 -4.43 -19.68 -2.68
CA GLY A 43 -5.23 -19.62 -3.91
C GLY A 43 -6.72 -19.29 -3.71
N SER A 44 -7.21 -19.21 -2.47
CA SER A 44 -8.58 -18.77 -2.13
C SER A 44 -8.61 -17.28 -1.80
N ASP A 45 -9.65 -16.56 -2.21
CA ASP A 45 -9.88 -15.14 -1.87
C ASP A 45 -8.67 -14.23 -2.15
N GLY A 46 -7.88 -14.59 -3.16
CA GLY A 46 -6.66 -13.89 -3.57
C GLY A 46 -5.44 -14.15 -2.69
N ILE A 47 -5.53 -14.97 -1.63
CA ILE A 47 -4.41 -15.33 -0.75
C ILE A 47 -3.32 -16.06 -1.55
N ALA A 48 -2.09 -15.61 -1.41
CA ALA A 48 -0.92 -16.12 -2.13
C ALA A 48 0.30 -16.35 -1.21
N GLY A 49 0.08 -16.42 0.10
CA GLY A 49 1.08 -16.55 1.16
C GLY A 49 0.55 -15.97 2.48
N ILE A 50 1.33 -15.85 3.56
CA ILE A 50 2.80 -15.94 3.66
C ILE A 50 3.23 -17.02 4.66
N LYS A 51 2.68 -17.04 5.89
CA LYS A 51 3.11 -18.01 6.90
C LYS A 51 2.10 -18.23 8.03
N THR A 52 1.78 -19.50 8.26
CA THR A 52 1.04 -20.00 9.43
C THR A 52 1.93 -20.22 10.66
N GLY A 53 1.37 -20.16 11.86
CA GLY A 53 2.10 -20.40 13.11
C GLY A 53 1.21 -21.04 14.17
N SER A 54 1.80 -21.92 14.98
CA SER A 54 1.12 -22.56 16.11
C SER A 54 2.06 -22.57 17.30
N THR A 55 1.61 -21.99 18.40
CA THR A 55 2.34 -21.99 19.68
C THR A 55 1.36 -22.33 20.81
N PRO A 56 1.86 -22.61 22.03
CA PRO A 56 0.98 -22.76 23.19
C PRO A 56 0.08 -21.55 23.45
N SER A 57 0.46 -20.37 22.95
CA SER A 57 -0.32 -19.13 23.08
C SER A 57 -1.44 -19.00 22.05
N GLY A 58 -1.47 -19.82 21.00
CA GLY A 58 -2.53 -19.84 19.98
C GLY A 58 -2.02 -19.99 18.54
N GLY A 59 -2.97 -19.96 17.60
CA GLY A 59 -2.73 -19.99 16.17
C GLY A 59 -2.50 -18.60 15.60
N SER A 60 -1.66 -18.48 14.58
CA SER A 60 -1.37 -17.22 13.91
C SER A 60 -1.25 -17.41 12.41
N PHE A 61 -1.58 -16.38 11.65
CA PHE A 61 -1.38 -16.35 10.21
C PHE A 61 -1.04 -14.94 9.75
N VAL A 62 0.08 -14.81 9.04
CA VAL A 62 0.45 -13.61 8.29
C VAL A 62 0.19 -13.91 6.83
N PHE A 63 -0.64 -13.09 6.19
CA PHE A 63 -1.10 -13.31 4.83
C PHE A 63 -0.76 -12.16 3.90
N TYR A 64 -0.61 -12.51 2.63
CA TYR A 64 -0.65 -11.60 1.50
C TYR A 64 -1.74 -12.07 0.54
N SER A 65 -2.63 -11.16 0.15
CA SER A 65 -3.65 -11.42 -0.84
C SER A 65 -3.62 -10.38 -1.96
N ARG A 66 -4.03 -10.79 -3.16
CA ARG A 66 -4.20 -9.91 -4.32
C ARG A 66 -5.68 -9.58 -4.50
N ALA A 67 -5.98 -8.30 -4.65
CA ALA A 67 -7.32 -7.81 -4.90
C ALA A 67 -7.33 -6.72 -5.97
N ASN A 68 -8.43 -6.59 -6.70
CA ASN A 68 -8.64 -5.46 -7.62
C ASN A 68 -9.44 -4.38 -6.91
N ILE A 69 -8.82 -3.22 -6.66
CA ILE A 69 -9.45 -2.05 -6.06
C ILE A 69 -9.57 -0.98 -7.14
N GLN A 70 -10.78 -0.72 -7.63
CA GLN A 70 -11.05 0.27 -8.69
C GLN A 70 -10.07 0.15 -9.89
N ASN A 71 -9.96 -1.06 -10.44
CA ASN A 71 -9.07 -1.44 -11.55
C ASN A 71 -7.56 -1.38 -11.24
N GLN A 72 -7.17 -1.25 -9.97
CA GLN A 72 -5.78 -1.38 -9.54
C GLN A 72 -5.56 -2.76 -8.91
N SER A 73 -4.69 -3.56 -9.54
CA SER A 73 -4.19 -4.79 -8.92
C SER A 73 -3.36 -4.43 -7.69
N THR A 74 -3.90 -4.72 -6.51
CA THR A 74 -3.39 -4.24 -5.23
C THR A 74 -3.10 -5.42 -4.30
N GLY A 75 -1.93 -5.41 -3.68
CA GLY A 75 -1.57 -6.34 -2.62
C GLY A 75 -2.12 -5.88 -1.27
N ILE A 76 -2.72 -6.78 -0.52
CA ILE A 76 -3.21 -6.57 0.84
C ILE A 76 -2.41 -7.48 1.77
N PHE A 77 -1.85 -6.90 2.82
CA PHE A 77 -1.16 -7.64 3.87
C PHE A 77 -2.00 -7.64 5.14
N GLY A 78 -2.02 -8.75 5.86
CA GLY A 78 -2.67 -8.83 7.16
C GLY A 78 -2.01 -9.82 8.09
N ALA A 79 -2.21 -9.63 9.39
CA ALA A 79 -1.71 -10.53 10.42
C ALA A 79 -2.80 -10.78 11.47
N VAL A 80 -3.10 -12.05 11.67
CA VAL A 80 -3.96 -12.55 12.74
C VAL A 80 -3.06 -13.32 13.70
N LEU A 81 -2.97 -12.87 14.95
CA LEU A 81 -2.03 -13.42 15.92
C LEU A 81 -2.76 -14.06 17.10
N PHE A 82 -2.18 -15.13 17.63
CA PHE A 82 -2.52 -15.77 18.91
C PHE A 82 -4.02 -16.06 19.11
N GLN A 83 -4.71 -16.55 18.08
CA GLN A 83 -6.11 -16.98 18.20
C GLN A 83 -6.19 -18.19 19.14
N GLN A 84 -7.04 -18.11 20.16
CA GLN A 84 -7.25 -19.15 21.15
C GLN A 84 -8.60 -19.81 20.90
N SER A 85 -8.59 -21.11 20.62
CA SER A 85 -9.79 -21.92 20.38
C SER A 85 -9.45 -23.42 20.52
N GLY A 86 -10.43 -24.31 20.33
CA GLY A 86 -10.17 -25.75 20.23
C GLY A 86 -9.35 -26.16 19.00
N GLN A 87 -9.28 -25.31 17.97
CA GLN A 87 -8.47 -25.48 16.76
C GLN A 87 -7.79 -24.14 16.41
N PRO A 88 -6.77 -23.72 17.18
CA PRO A 88 -6.23 -22.36 17.15
C PRO A 88 -5.79 -21.88 15.76
N LEU A 89 -5.10 -22.74 15.00
CA LEU A 89 -4.60 -22.39 13.68
C LEU A 89 -5.72 -22.25 12.64
N ILE A 90 -6.71 -23.15 12.67
CA ILE A 90 -7.89 -23.08 11.80
C ILE A 90 -8.62 -21.75 12.02
N THR A 91 -8.83 -21.38 13.29
CA THR A 91 -9.44 -20.08 13.63
C THR A 91 -8.64 -18.90 13.08
N ALA A 92 -7.30 -18.94 13.14
CA ALA A 92 -6.47 -17.87 12.58
C ALA A 92 -6.59 -17.76 11.06
N LEU A 93 -6.65 -18.89 10.36
CA LEU A 93 -6.83 -18.96 8.90
C LEU A 93 -8.22 -18.45 8.50
N ASP A 94 -9.29 -18.92 9.15
CA ASP A 94 -10.66 -18.47 8.87
C ASP A 94 -10.84 -16.96 9.07
N VAL A 95 -10.27 -16.41 10.14
CA VAL A 95 -10.29 -14.96 10.40
C VAL A 95 -9.51 -14.20 9.33
N ALA A 96 -8.32 -14.69 8.95
CA ALA A 96 -7.52 -14.06 7.91
C ALA A 96 -8.22 -14.08 6.55
N LYS A 97 -8.87 -15.19 6.19
CA LYS A 97 -9.69 -15.31 4.98
C LYS A 97 -10.83 -14.31 4.97
N ALA A 98 -11.55 -14.17 6.09
CA ALA A 98 -12.60 -13.18 6.23
C ALA A 98 -12.06 -11.74 6.08
N LEU A 99 -10.89 -11.44 6.66
CA LEU A 99 -10.22 -10.15 6.50
C LEU A 99 -9.79 -9.90 5.05
N ALA A 100 -9.16 -10.87 4.39
CA ALA A 100 -8.72 -10.78 3.00
C ALA A 100 -9.89 -10.52 2.05
N LYS A 101 -11.05 -11.13 2.32
CA LYS A 101 -12.29 -10.93 1.57
C LYS A 101 -12.92 -9.56 1.83
N ALA A 102 -12.91 -9.08 3.07
CA ALA A 102 -13.59 -7.83 3.45
C ALA A 102 -12.78 -6.56 3.13
N ALA A 103 -11.46 -6.62 3.30
CA ALA A 103 -10.57 -5.45 3.20
C ALA A 103 -10.67 -4.67 1.87
N PRO A 104 -10.73 -5.31 0.68
CA PRO A 104 -10.84 -4.59 -0.59
C PRO A 104 -12.06 -3.67 -0.66
N GLY A 105 -13.17 -4.06 -0.03
CA GLY A 105 -14.41 -3.28 -0.01
C GLY A 105 -14.37 -2.03 0.89
N GLN A 106 -13.36 -1.93 1.76
CA GLN A 106 -13.19 -0.80 2.69
C GLN A 106 -12.20 0.25 2.19
N VAL A 107 -11.44 -0.08 1.15
CA VAL A 107 -10.38 0.78 0.60
C VAL A 107 -10.81 1.32 -0.75
N ARG A 108 -10.50 2.60 -1.01
CA ARG A 108 -10.74 3.28 -2.29
C ARG A 108 -9.41 3.77 -2.86
N TYR A 109 -9.31 3.75 -4.18
CA TYR A 109 -8.26 4.40 -4.95
C TYR A 109 -8.81 5.70 -5.53
N PHE A 110 -8.49 6.82 -4.89
CA PHE A 110 -9.10 8.12 -5.21
C PHE A 110 -8.07 9.13 -5.68
N LYS A 111 -8.54 10.09 -6.48
CA LYS A 111 -7.74 11.20 -6.97
C LYS A 111 -7.67 12.28 -5.90
N VAL A 112 -6.47 12.64 -5.49
CA VAL A 112 -6.20 13.72 -4.53
C VAL A 112 -5.98 15.05 -5.25
N ILE A 113 -5.20 15.04 -6.34
CA ILE A 113 -4.92 16.23 -7.16
C ILE A 113 -5.22 15.90 -8.62
N SER A 114 -5.81 16.85 -9.34
CA SER A 114 -6.01 16.75 -10.80
C SER A 114 -4.86 17.41 -11.55
N ALA A 115 -4.45 16.81 -12.67
CA ALA A 115 -3.56 17.49 -13.63
C ALA A 115 -4.19 18.81 -14.08
N GLY A 116 -3.41 19.88 -14.12
CA GLY A 116 -3.89 21.23 -14.43
C GLY A 116 -4.65 21.92 -13.30
N ALA A 117 -4.77 21.32 -12.11
CA ALA A 117 -5.31 22.02 -10.96
C ALA A 117 -4.37 23.17 -10.54
N VAL A 118 -4.95 24.32 -10.21
CA VAL A 118 -4.21 25.43 -9.59
C VAL A 118 -3.91 25.04 -8.15
N VAL A 119 -2.62 24.97 -7.79
CA VAL A 119 -2.14 24.58 -6.45
C VAL A 119 -1.57 25.73 -5.65
N GLY A 120 -1.46 26.90 -6.27
CA GLY A 120 -0.99 28.12 -5.62
C GLY A 120 -0.84 29.25 -6.62
N THR A 121 -0.35 30.38 -6.13
CA THR A 121 -0.05 31.56 -6.93
C THR A 121 1.36 32.07 -6.60
N LEU A 122 2.01 32.64 -7.61
CA LEU A 122 3.26 33.36 -7.48
C LEU A 122 3.03 34.84 -7.78
N THR A 123 3.50 35.70 -6.90
CA THR A 123 3.42 37.15 -7.10
C THR A 123 4.83 37.70 -7.26
N PRO A 124 5.28 37.99 -8.50
CA PRO A 124 6.55 38.65 -8.72
C PRO A 124 6.51 40.09 -8.19
N PRO A 125 7.64 40.65 -7.70
CA PRO A 125 7.69 42.05 -7.31
C PRO A 125 7.26 42.98 -8.44
N GLY A 126 6.25 43.82 -8.20
CA GLY A 126 5.74 44.77 -9.18
C GLY A 126 4.92 44.16 -10.33
N GLY A 127 4.59 42.86 -10.28
CA GLY A 127 3.76 42.18 -11.29
C GLY A 127 2.46 41.59 -10.73
N GLY A 128 1.64 41.04 -11.63
CA GLY A 128 0.39 40.35 -11.28
C GLY A 128 0.61 38.92 -10.80
N ALA A 129 -0.37 38.38 -10.07
CA ALA A 129 -0.35 37.00 -9.61
C ALA A 129 -0.40 36.00 -10.79
N ILE A 130 0.48 35.01 -10.77
CA ILE A 130 0.59 33.94 -11.77
C ILE A 130 0.16 32.63 -11.12
N ASN A 131 -0.75 31.90 -11.75
CA ASN A 131 -1.19 30.59 -11.26
C ASN A 131 -0.07 29.55 -11.39
N VAL A 132 0.01 28.68 -10.39
CA VAL A 132 0.89 27.50 -10.36
C VAL A 132 0.03 26.26 -10.49
N TYR A 133 0.36 25.39 -11.44
CA TYR A 133 -0.42 24.23 -11.85
C TYR A 133 0.29 22.92 -11.53
N ALA A 134 -0.47 21.91 -11.07
CA ALA A 134 0.02 20.55 -10.96
C ALA A 134 0.22 19.92 -12.36
N THR A 135 1.36 19.28 -12.61
CA THR A 135 1.63 18.70 -13.94
C THR A 135 0.93 17.36 -14.17
N LYS A 136 0.65 16.59 -13.12
CA LYS A 136 -0.03 15.29 -13.19
C LYS A 136 -1.09 15.16 -12.12
N SER A 137 -1.99 14.19 -12.33
CA SER A 137 -2.93 13.78 -11.29
C SER A 137 -2.23 12.92 -10.26
N VAL A 138 -2.50 13.17 -8.97
CA VAL A 138 -2.02 12.34 -7.86
C VAL A 138 -3.18 11.50 -7.35
N TYR A 139 -2.98 10.20 -7.21
CA TYR A 139 -3.95 9.25 -6.67
C TYR A 139 -3.37 8.54 -5.45
N ALA A 140 -4.23 8.20 -4.51
CA ALA A 140 -3.84 7.49 -3.29
C ALA A 140 -4.88 6.43 -2.92
N PHE A 141 -4.46 5.42 -2.18
CA PHE A 141 -5.38 4.53 -1.49
C PHE A 141 -5.83 5.16 -0.16
N GLY A 142 -7.09 4.98 0.22
CA GLY A 142 -7.57 5.41 1.53
C GLY A 142 -8.97 4.95 1.86
N TRP A 143 -9.42 5.31 3.05
CA TRP A 143 -10.74 4.99 3.60
C TRP A 143 -11.29 6.20 4.33
N SER A 144 -12.59 6.16 4.65
CA SER A 144 -13.25 7.26 5.35
C SER A 144 -12.56 7.54 6.68
N GLY A 145 -12.21 8.81 6.93
CA GLY A 145 -11.53 9.24 8.16
C GLY A 145 -9.99 9.11 8.12
N LEU A 146 -9.39 8.67 7.01
CA LEU A 146 -7.94 8.70 6.86
C LEU A 146 -7.44 10.15 6.67
N ASN A 147 -6.44 10.56 7.45
CA ASN A 147 -5.88 11.89 7.36
C ASN A 147 -5.10 12.09 6.05
N GLU A 148 -5.39 13.20 5.39
CA GLU A 148 -4.66 13.69 4.23
C GLU A 148 -4.07 15.08 4.49
N SER A 149 -2.91 15.37 3.92
CA SER A 149 -2.31 16.70 3.94
C SER A 149 -1.63 16.99 2.61
N ILE A 150 -1.82 18.20 2.10
CA ILE A 150 -1.17 18.69 0.89
C ILE A 150 -0.31 19.90 1.28
N ALA A 151 0.97 19.85 0.96
CA ALA A 151 1.89 20.96 1.14
C ALA A 151 2.47 21.36 -0.22
N VAL A 152 2.57 22.67 -0.46
CA VAL A 152 3.20 23.21 -1.66
C VAL A 152 4.42 24.01 -1.22
N SER A 153 5.61 23.57 -1.63
CA SER A 153 6.87 24.20 -1.26
C SER A 153 7.47 24.88 -2.48
N PRO A 154 7.70 26.22 -2.45
CA PRO A 154 8.39 26.91 -3.52
C PRO A 154 9.80 26.34 -3.75
N THR A 155 10.21 26.26 -5.01
CA THR A 155 11.55 25.77 -5.43
C THR A 155 12.31 26.77 -6.30
N LEU A 156 11.78 27.99 -6.43
CA LEU A 156 12.36 29.07 -7.22
C LEU A 156 13.78 29.41 -6.75
N LYS A 157 14.68 29.57 -7.71
CA LYS A 157 16.05 30.05 -7.48
C LYS A 157 16.32 31.43 -8.08
N THR A 158 15.41 31.90 -8.94
CA THR A 158 15.53 33.13 -9.73
C THR A 158 14.24 33.93 -9.63
N HIS A 159 14.34 35.25 -9.80
CA HIS A 159 13.18 36.14 -9.86
C HIS A 159 12.49 36.14 -11.23
N THR A 160 13.15 35.60 -12.26
CA THR A 160 12.59 35.41 -13.60
C THR A 160 12.14 33.96 -13.76
N VAL A 161 10.92 33.77 -14.23
CA VAL A 161 10.30 32.46 -14.42
C VAL A 161 9.74 32.39 -15.84
N ALA A 162 10.19 31.41 -16.61
CA ALA A 162 9.62 31.15 -17.93
C ALA A 162 8.36 30.28 -17.82
N SER A 163 7.49 30.36 -18.82
CA SER A 163 6.38 29.42 -19.00
C SER A 163 6.89 27.97 -18.95
N GLY A 164 6.15 27.10 -18.26
CA GLY A 164 6.50 25.70 -18.04
C GLY A 164 7.62 25.47 -17.02
N ALA A 165 8.20 26.52 -16.43
CA ALA A 165 9.20 26.36 -15.39
C ALA A 165 8.61 25.70 -14.14
N LYS A 166 9.34 24.76 -13.56
CA LYS A 166 9.02 24.18 -12.25
C LYS A 166 9.32 25.19 -11.17
N VAL A 167 8.30 25.55 -10.40
CA VAL A 167 8.39 26.63 -9.41
C VAL A 167 8.04 26.18 -8.00
N ALA A 168 7.42 25.02 -7.85
CA ALA A 168 7.12 24.43 -6.56
C ALA A 168 7.11 22.89 -6.65
N GLU A 169 7.22 22.25 -5.49
CA GLU A 169 6.97 20.83 -5.31
C GLU A 169 5.71 20.68 -4.46
N ILE A 170 4.76 19.89 -4.94
CA ILE A 170 3.57 19.49 -4.20
C ILE A 170 3.90 18.19 -3.48
N THR A 171 3.80 18.19 -2.16
CA THR A 171 3.88 16.98 -1.32
C THR A 171 2.48 16.62 -0.86
N VAL A 172 1.98 15.47 -1.32
CA VAL A 172 0.72 14.88 -0.87
C VAL A 172 1.02 13.75 0.09
N LYS A 173 0.43 13.78 1.28
CA LYS A 173 0.51 12.70 2.26
C LYS A 173 -0.88 12.17 2.55
N VAL A 174 -1.09 10.85 2.39
CA VAL A 174 -2.33 10.14 2.71
C VAL A 174 -1.98 8.92 3.55
N GLY A 175 -2.20 9.02 4.87
CA GLY A 175 -1.64 8.05 5.82
C GLY A 175 -0.11 8.00 5.75
N GLU A 176 0.45 6.83 5.45
CA GLU A 176 1.90 6.62 5.25
C GLU A 176 2.36 6.85 3.79
N GLN A 177 1.43 7.02 2.84
CA GLN A 177 1.77 7.28 1.45
C GLN A 177 2.24 8.72 1.29
N VAL A 178 3.37 8.93 0.61
CA VAL A 178 3.91 10.24 0.28
C VAL A 178 4.16 10.32 -1.21
N PHE A 179 3.56 11.31 -1.87
CA PHE A 179 3.74 11.61 -3.28
C PHE A 179 4.36 12.99 -3.43
N LYS A 180 5.30 13.12 -4.37
CA LYS A 180 5.92 14.39 -4.74
C LYS A 180 5.66 14.65 -6.20
N GLU A 181 5.05 15.80 -6.50
CA GLU A 181 4.68 16.19 -7.86
C GLU A 181 5.15 17.62 -8.14
N PRO A 182 5.89 17.86 -9.24
CA PRO A 182 6.25 19.21 -9.63
C PRO A 182 5.03 20.08 -9.95
N ALA A 183 5.13 21.37 -9.66
CA ALA A 183 4.17 22.37 -10.09
C ALA A 183 4.84 23.46 -10.91
N VAL A 184 4.14 23.90 -11.96
CA VAL A 184 4.68 24.79 -13.00
C VAL A 184 3.83 26.04 -13.16
N VAL A 185 4.42 27.11 -13.68
CA VAL A 185 3.64 28.23 -14.21
C VAL A 185 3.35 28.01 -15.70
N ASN A 186 2.29 28.62 -16.19
CA ASN A 186 2.03 28.73 -17.63
C ASN A 186 2.64 29.99 -18.22
#